data_AF-A0A7I4YCF7-F1
#
_entry.id   AF-A0A7I4YCF7-F1
#
_cell.length_a   1.000
_cell.length_b   1.000
_cell.length_c   1.000
_cell.angle_alpha   90.00
_cell.angle_beta   90.00
_cell.angle_gamma   90.00
#
_symmetry.space_group_name_H-M   'P 1'
#
loop_
_entity.id
_entity.type
_entity.pdbx_description
1 polymer ?
#
loop_
_entity_poly.entity_id
_entity_poly.type
_entity_poly.pdbx_seq_one_letter_code
_entity_poly.pdbx_strand_id
1 'polypeptide(L)'
;MLCRLSADVTLCLWILLILFNLCQTQVLSELVGLGEFTEAEKKYCEFAPGESPTCENCVAKGTECFYCGGTVERCLPYAWYFPGCELNDVKHNKCWVNIPAVVIVVSVIAGILLVIFIFCLCYCYCRCQAYRRARAKAQGEKWNFQQNLKRAEMQNRHSLRTEQRERELEAYRIKYGLPTRMSPDGDPIK
;
A
#
# COMPACT_ATOMS: atom_id res chain seq x y z
N MET A 1 17.84 -2.05 -11.59
CA MET A 1 16.69 -2.70 -12.26
C MET A 1 15.45 -2.42 -11.44
N LEU A 2 14.70 -1.38 -11.84
CA LEU A 2 13.48 -0.96 -11.20
C LEU A 2 12.53 -2.16 -11.11
N CYS A 3 12.10 -2.50 -9.88
CA CYS A 3 10.95 -3.38 -9.69
C CYS A 3 9.83 -2.84 -10.57
N ARG A 4 9.41 -3.62 -11.57
CA ARG A 4 8.34 -3.25 -12.48
C ARG A 4 7.19 -2.69 -11.65
N LEU A 5 6.84 -1.45 -11.94
CA LEU A 5 5.69 -0.74 -11.41
C LEU A 5 4.46 -1.63 -11.64
N SER A 6 4.14 -2.47 -10.66
CA SER A 6 3.03 -3.41 -10.77
C SER A 6 1.75 -2.61 -10.67
N ALA A 7 0.70 -3.09 -11.34
CA ALA A 7 -0.66 -2.52 -11.25
C ALA A 7 -1.11 -2.29 -9.79
N ASP A 8 -0.52 -3.02 -8.84
CA ASP A 8 -0.73 -2.90 -7.39
C ASP A 8 -0.17 -1.60 -6.78
N VAL A 9 0.97 -1.07 -7.26
CA VAL A 9 1.55 0.20 -6.77
C VAL A 9 0.71 1.37 -7.26
N THR A 10 0.26 1.30 -8.52
CA THR A 10 -0.73 2.25 -9.02
C THR A 10 -2.02 2.12 -8.23
N LEU A 11 -2.53 0.92 -7.96
CA LEU A 11 -3.74 0.72 -7.15
C LEU A 11 -3.59 1.31 -5.74
N CYS A 12 -2.46 1.13 -5.07
CA CYS A 12 -2.20 1.74 -3.77
C CYS A 12 -2.16 3.27 -3.85
N LEU A 13 -1.52 3.84 -4.87
CA LEU A 13 -1.52 5.28 -5.13
C LEU A 13 -2.93 5.81 -5.40
N TRP A 14 -3.72 5.13 -6.24
CA TRP A 14 -5.10 5.48 -6.52
C TRP A 14 -5.98 5.37 -5.27
N ILE A 15 -5.81 4.34 -4.44
CA ILE A 15 -6.52 4.19 -3.17
C ILE A 15 -6.15 5.32 -2.20
N LEU A 16 -4.86 5.66 -2.06
CA LEU A 16 -4.42 6.78 -1.23
C LEU A 16 -4.97 8.11 -1.73
N LEU A 17 -5.00 8.34 -3.05
CA LEU A 17 -5.59 9.53 -3.65
C LEU A 17 -7.11 9.56 -3.44
N ILE A 18 -7.82 8.44 -3.59
CA ILE A 18 -9.26 8.36 -3.35
C ILE A 18 -9.57 8.63 -1.88
N LEU A 19 -8.83 8.03 -0.94
CA LEU A 19 -8.99 8.27 0.49
C LEU A 19 -8.69 9.73 0.85
N PHE A 20 -7.65 10.31 0.26
CA PHE A 20 -7.35 11.73 0.44
C PHE A 20 -8.49 12.61 -0.07
N ASN A 21 -8.99 12.37 -1.29
CA ASN A 21 -10.10 13.14 -1.86
C ASN A 21 -11.40 12.95 -1.07
N LEU A 22 -11.72 11.73 -0.61
CA LEU A 22 -12.88 11.46 0.24
C LEU A 22 -12.78 12.20 1.57
N CYS A 23 -11.60 12.18 2.20
CA CYS A 23 -11.32 12.94 3.42
C CYS A 23 -11.48 14.46 3.19
N GLN A 24 -10.92 14.99 2.09
CA GLN A 24 -11.08 16.40 1.73
C GLN A 24 -12.56 16.78 1.54
N THR A 25 -13.36 15.93 0.91
CA THR A 25 -14.82 16.18 0.75
C THR A 25 -15.60 16.13 2.06
N GLN A 26 -15.20 15.25 3.00
CA GLN A 26 -15.82 15.18 4.34
C GLN A 26 -15.50 16.44 5.15
N VAL A 27 -14.23 16.87 5.18
CA VAL A 27 -13.82 18.08 5.90
C VAL A 27 -14.47 19.34 5.32
N LEU A 28 -14.59 19.44 3.99
CA LEU A 28 -15.29 20.54 3.33
C LEU A 28 -16.77 20.62 3.73
N SER A 29 -17.43 19.48 3.92
CA SER A 29 -18.84 19.46 4.36
C SER A 29 -19.03 19.93 5.81
N GLU A 30 -18.04 19.71 6.69
CA GLU A 30 -18.05 20.23 8.05
C GLU A 30 -17.78 21.75 8.10
N LEU A 31 -16.94 22.27 7.19
CA LEU A 31 -16.58 23.68 7.13
C LEU A 31 -17.71 24.60 6.61
N VAL A 32 -18.58 24.11 5.73
CA VAL A 32 -19.73 24.88 5.21
C VAL A 32 -20.80 25.13 6.28
N GLY A 33 -20.72 24.45 7.43
CA GLY A 33 -21.62 24.64 8.57
C GLY A 33 -21.23 25.77 9.54
N LEU A 34 -20.15 26.52 9.30
CA LEU A 34 -19.71 27.59 10.21
C LEU A 34 -20.53 28.86 10.03
N GLY A 35 -21.56 28.94 10.88
CA GLY A 35 -22.48 30.05 10.99
C GLY A 35 -21.84 31.39 11.33
N GLU A 36 -22.62 32.44 11.09
CA GLU A 36 -22.34 33.80 11.51
C GLU A 36 -22.15 33.83 13.03
N PHE A 37 -21.06 34.46 13.49
CA PHE A 37 -20.80 34.66 14.92
C PHE A 37 -21.92 35.49 15.55
N THR A 38 -22.38 35.07 16.72
CA THR A 38 -23.37 35.86 17.45
C THR A 38 -22.73 37.14 18.00
N GLU A 39 -23.50 38.22 18.09
CA GLU A 39 -23.02 39.50 18.62
C GLU A 39 -22.55 39.40 20.08
N ALA A 40 -23.08 38.42 20.82
CA ALA A 40 -22.64 38.07 22.17
C ALA A 40 -21.22 37.51 22.22
N GLU A 41 -20.85 36.60 21.31
CA GLU A 41 -19.49 36.03 21.24
C GLU A 41 -18.45 37.07 20.87
N LYS A 42 -18.78 37.96 19.93
CA LYS A 42 -17.90 39.06 19.55
C LYS A 42 -17.61 39.97 20.75
N LYS A 43 -18.64 40.31 21.53
CA LYS A 43 -18.52 41.15 22.72
C LYS A 43 -17.76 40.48 23.87
N TYR A 44 -17.82 39.16 23.97
CA TYR A 44 -17.09 38.40 25.00
C TYR A 44 -15.56 38.50 24.80
N CYS A 45 -15.10 38.33 23.57
CA CYS A 45 -13.68 38.39 23.26
C CYS A 45 -13.11 39.81 23.24
N GLU A 46 -13.91 40.85 22.98
CA GLU A 46 -13.46 42.24 22.90
C GLU A 46 -12.88 42.78 24.23
N PHE A 47 -11.85 43.62 24.18
CA PHE A 47 -11.21 44.18 25.39
C PHE A 47 -12.17 45.10 26.16
N ALA A 48 -12.15 45.03 27.49
CA ALA A 48 -12.96 45.93 28.30
C ALA A 48 -12.42 47.37 28.27
N PRO A 49 -13.27 48.41 28.45
CA PRO A 49 -12.81 49.79 28.50
C PRO A 49 -11.85 49.99 29.68
N GLY A 50 -10.57 50.25 29.38
CA GLY A 50 -9.48 50.43 30.37
C GLY A 50 -8.51 49.25 30.49
N GLU A 51 -8.73 48.15 29.76
CA GLU A 51 -7.83 47.01 29.71
C GLU A 51 -6.73 47.22 28.67
N SER A 52 -5.49 46.81 28.99
CA SER A 52 -4.39 46.87 28.03
C SER A 52 -4.59 45.81 26.93
N PRO A 53 -4.48 46.17 25.64
CA PRO A 53 -4.69 45.25 24.52
C PRO A 53 -3.48 44.31 24.34
N THR A 54 -3.19 43.50 25.35
CA THR A 54 -2.08 42.56 25.31
C THR A 54 -2.58 41.17 24.92
N CYS A 55 -1.69 40.39 24.30
CA CYS A 55 -2.00 39.00 23.95
C CYS A 55 -2.37 38.15 25.18
N GLU A 56 -1.71 38.39 26.32
CA GLU A 56 -1.92 37.64 27.56
C GLU A 56 -3.34 37.81 28.08
N ASN A 57 -3.88 39.04 28.05
CA ASN A 57 -5.24 39.33 28.47
C ASN A 57 -6.29 38.68 27.54
N CYS A 58 -6.04 38.66 26.23
CA CYS A 58 -6.94 38.03 25.27
C CYS A 58 -6.94 36.49 25.41
N VAL A 59 -5.76 35.88 25.54
CA VAL A 59 -5.62 34.42 25.69
C VAL A 59 -6.16 33.94 27.05
N ALA A 60 -6.13 34.78 28.09
CA ALA A 60 -6.72 34.45 29.39
C ALA A 60 -8.24 34.24 29.36
N LYS A 61 -8.94 34.78 28.35
CA LYS A 61 -10.39 34.57 28.15
C LYS A 61 -10.73 33.15 27.71
N GLY A 62 -9.75 32.36 27.24
CA GLY A 62 -9.91 30.96 26.90
C GLY A 62 -9.65 30.66 25.42
N THR A 63 -9.99 29.45 25.01
CA THR A 63 -9.72 28.92 23.66
C THR A 63 -10.71 29.40 22.60
N GLU A 64 -11.81 30.04 23.01
CA GLU A 64 -12.84 30.60 22.12
C GLU A 64 -12.43 31.98 21.57
N CYS A 65 -11.36 32.58 22.06
CA CYS A 65 -10.84 33.87 21.61
C CYS A 65 -9.41 33.73 21.08
N PHE A 66 -9.03 34.60 20.14
CA PHE A 66 -7.66 34.72 19.63
C PHE A 66 -7.22 36.17 19.53
N TYR A 67 -5.92 36.39 19.67
CA TYR A 67 -5.29 37.70 19.57
C TYR A 67 -4.73 37.93 18.17
N CYS A 68 -4.97 39.11 17.60
CA CYS A 68 -4.41 39.55 16.32
C CYS A 68 -3.43 40.71 16.56
N GLY A 69 -2.13 40.46 16.33
CA GLY A 69 -1.04 41.42 16.58
C GLY A 69 -0.57 42.22 15.36
N GLY A 70 -1.42 42.40 14.35
CA GLY A 70 -1.08 43.13 13.13
C GLY A 70 -1.07 44.66 13.32
N THR A 71 -1.52 45.42 12.32
CA THR A 71 -1.58 46.90 12.39
C THR A 71 -2.52 47.45 13.46
N VAL A 72 -3.50 46.64 13.91
CA VAL A 72 -4.44 46.98 14.97
C VAL A 72 -4.61 45.78 15.88
N GLU A 73 -4.19 45.94 17.14
CA GLU A 73 -4.30 44.93 18.19
C GLU A 73 -5.76 44.69 18.55
N ARG A 74 -6.27 43.49 18.28
CA ARG A 74 -7.67 43.12 18.50
C ARG A 74 -7.79 41.70 19.02
N CYS A 75 -8.79 41.47 19.87
CA CYS A 75 -9.17 40.14 20.33
C CYS A 75 -10.50 39.76 19.66
N LEU A 76 -10.53 38.63 18.96
CA LEU A 76 -11.63 38.20 18.11
C LEU A 76 -12.07 36.77 18.48
N PRO A 77 -13.35 36.42 18.25
CA PRO A 77 -13.82 35.06 18.50
C PRO A 77 -13.24 34.09 17.47
N TYR A 78 -12.72 32.97 17.96
CA TYR A 78 -12.13 31.91 17.16
C TYR A 78 -13.23 30.99 16.63
N ALA A 79 -13.29 30.83 15.30
CA ALA A 79 -13.96 29.70 14.66
C ALA A 79 -12.90 28.67 14.28
N TRP A 80 -13.30 27.57 13.64
CA TRP A 80 -12.38 26.69 12.90
C TRP A 80 -11.39 27.42 11.95
N TYR A 81 -11.57 28.72 11.70
CA TYR A 81 -10.65 29.62 11.01
C TYR A 81 -10.47 30.96 11.77
N PHE A 82 -9.46 31.75 11.40
CA PHE A 82 -9.16 33.06 12.00
C PHE A 82 -9.73 34.21 11.15
N PRO A 83 -10.95 34.70 11.41
CA PRO A 83 -11.58 35.76 10.62
C PRO A 83 -10.84 37.10 10.75
N GLY A 84 -10.54 37.75 9.62
CA GLY A 84 -10.08 39.15 9.59
C GLY A 84 -8.68 39.42 10.17
N CYS A 85 -7.89 38.36 10.40
CA CYS A 85 -6.50 38.46 10.84
C CYS A 85 -5.59 37.64 9.92
N GLU A 86 -4.37 38.13 9.68
CA GLU A 86 -3.37 37.39 8.92
C GLU A 86 -2.76 36.28 9.79
N LEU A 87 -2.57 35.09 9.23
CA LEU A 87 -2.08 33.92 9.99
C LEU A 87 -0.71 34.14 10.64
N ASN A 88 0.10 35.07 10.12
CA ASN A 88 1.43 35.36 10.66
C ASN A 88 1.37 36.05 12.03
N ASP A 89 0.35 36.88 12.26
CA ASP A 89 0.23 37.72 13.45
C ASP A 89 -0.79 37.16 14.45
N VAL A 90 -1.38 36.01 14.14
CA VAL A 90 -2.40 35.38 14.96
C VAL A 90 -1.77 34.58 16.10
N LYS A 91 -2.26 34.84 17.32
CA LYS A 91 -1.86 34.12 18.53
C LYS A 91 -3.10 33.51 19.17
N HIS A 92 -3.09 32.18 19.30
CA HIS A 92 -4.19 31.41 19.88
C HIS A 92 -3.62 30.46 20.93
N ASN A 93 -4.23 30.43 22.12
CA ASN A 93 -3.82 29.66 23.29
C ASN A 93 -2.45 30.05 23.91
N LYS A 94 -1.47 30.48 23.12
CA LYS A 94 -0.12 30.90 23.56
C LYS A 94 0.38 32.08 22.73
N CYS A 95 0.90 33.10 23.38
CA CYS A 95 1.35 34.34 22.73
C CYS A 95 2.70 34.26 21.99
N TRP A 96 3.51 33.27 22.35
CA TRP A 96 4.86 33.09 21.84
C TRP A 96 4.94 32.15 20.65
N VAL A 97 3.86 31.41 20.36
CA VAL A 97 3.83 30.41 19.30
C VAL A 97 3.20 30.99 18.05
N ASN A 98 3.88 30.86 16.91
CA ASN A 98 3.32 31.20 15.61
C ASN A 98 2.60 29.97 15.05
N ILE A 99 1.28 30.08 14.86
CA ILE A 99 0.46 29.04 14.22
C ILE A 99 1.06 28.55 12.89
N PRO A 100 1.51 29.40 11.94
CA PRO A 100 2.04 28.91 10.67
C PRO A 100 3.30 28.05 10.85
N ALA A 101 4.17 28.39 11.81
CA ALA A 101 5.38 27.62 12.07
C ALA A 101 5.05 26.21 12.59
N VAL A 102 4.08 26.09 13.49
CA VAL A 102 3.63 24.79 14.02
C VAL A 102 3.03 23.93 12.91
N VAL A 103 2.19 24.52 12.06
CA VAL A 103 1.55 23.80 10.93
C VAL A 103 2.61 23.23 9.98
N ILE A 104 3.63 24.02 9.63
CA ILE A 104 4.73 23.57 8.77
C ILE A 104 5.47 22.39 9.41
N VAL A 105 5.83 22.50 10.70
CA VAL A 105 6.56 21.43 11.40
C VAL A 105 5.76 20.13 11.44
N VAL A 106 4.47 20.19 11.78
CA VAL A 106 3.59 19.01 11.81
C VAL A 106 3.43 18.40 10.42
N SER A 107 3.24 19.24 9.40
CA SER A 107 3.14 18.81 8.00
C SER A 107 4.40 18.07 7.54
N VAL A 108 5.59 18.60 7.86
CA VAL A 108 6.87 17.97 7.52
C VAL A 108 7.02 16.61 8.21
N ILE A 109 6.69 16.52 9.51
CA ILE A 109 6.76 15.24 10.25
C ILE A 109 5.81 14.21 9.63
N ALA A 110 4.56 14.60 9.35
CA ALA A 110 3.58 13.72 8.72
C ALA A 110 4.04 13.27 7.31
N GLY A 111 4.61 14.19 6.52
CA GLY A 111 5.17 13.90 5.21
C GLY A 111 6.32 12.89 5.27
N ILE A 112 7.26 13.05 6.21
CA ILE A 112 8.37 12.12 6.40
C ILE A 112 7.87 10.73 6.78
N LEU A 113 6.93 10.64 7.72
CA LEU A 113 6.34 9.37 8.14
C LEU A 113 5.62 8.67 6.98
N LEU A 114 4.88 9.42 6.15
CA LEU A 114 4.25 8.88 4.96
C LEU A 114 5.25 8.32 3.95
N VAL A 115 6.34 9.05 3.68
CA VAL A 115 7.38 8.58 2.75
C VAL A 115 8.02 7.30 3.27
N ILE A 116 8.38 7.24 4.55
CA ILE A 116 8.95 6.03 5.18
C ILE A 116 7.97 4.85 5.05
N PHE A 117 6.69 5.08 5.37
CA PHE A 117 5.68 4.04 5.28
C PHE A 117 5.52 3.50 3.86
N ILE A 118 5.45 4.39 2.86
CA ILE A 118 5.36 4.00 1.44
C ILE A 118 6.60 3.19 1.05
N PHE A 119 7.80 3.62 1.42
CA PHE A 119 9.03 2.88 1.13
C PHE A 119 9.05 1.49 1.78
N CYS A 120 8.65 1.38 3.06
CA CYS A 120 8.53 0.12 3.77
C CYS A 120 7.52 -0.82 3.09
N LEU A 121 6.34 -0.31 2.71
CA LEU A 121 5.32 -1.09 2.01
C LEU A 121 5.82 -1.56 0.64
N CYS A 122 6.44 -0.67 -0.15
CA CYS A 122 7.02 -1.04 -1.44
C CYS A 122 8.12 -2.10 -1.28
N TYR A 123 9.01 -1.95 -0.29
CA TYR A 123 10.09 -2.88 -0.02
C TYR A 123 9.58 -4.27 0.41
N CYS A 124 8.69 -4.31 1.40
CA CYS A 124 8.07 -5.54 1.89
C CYS A 124 7.28 -6.24 0.77
N TYR A 125 6.54 -5.50 -0.04
CA TYR A 125 5.77 -6.08 -1.15
C TYR A 125 6.68 -6.69 -2.23
N CYS A 126 7.75 -5.99 -2.62
CA CYS A 126 8.73 -6.50 -3.59
C CYS A 126 9.40 -7.78 -3.10
N ARG A 127 9.77 -7.84 -1.81
CA ARG A 127 10.34 -9.04 -1.18
C ARG A 127 9.34 -10.20 -1.12
N CYS A 128 8.09 -9.94 -0.72
CA CYS A 128 7.03 -10.95 -0.67
C CYS A 128 6.68 -11.50 -2.06
N GLN A 129 6.71 -10.65 -3.10
CA GLN A 129 6.46 -11.10 -4.48
C GLN A 129 7.60 -11.97 -5.00
N ALA A 130 8.85 -11.61 -4.72
CA ALA A 130 10.01 -12.42 -5.08
C ALA A 130 9.96 -13.80 -4.39
N TYR A 131 9.62 -13.83 -3.10
CA TYR A 131 9.44 -15.08 -2.36
C TYR A 131 8.32 -15.96 -2.93
N ARG A 132 7.15 -15.37 -3.22
CA ARG A 132 6.02 -16.09 -3.83
C ARG A 132 6.38 -16.67 -5.21
N ARG A 133 7.08 -15.91 -6.05
CA ARG A 133 7.54 -16.38 -7.37
C ARG A 133 8.56 -17.51 -7.25
N ALA A 134 9.51 -17.42 -6.31
CA ALA A 134 10.47 -18.49 -6.06
C ALA A 134 9.78 -19.78 -5.59
N ARG A 135 8.81 -19.66 -4.69
CA ARG A 135 8.03 -20.81 -4.19
C ARG A 135 7.17 -21.44 -5.28
N ALA A 136 6.54 -20.64 -6.12
CA ALA A 136 5.75 -21.12 -7.26
C ALA A 136 6.62 -21.86 -8.29
N LYS A 137 7.82 -21.35 -8.60
CA LYS A 137 8.79 -22.04 -9.45
C LYS A 137 9.21 -23.39 -8.87
N ALA A 138 9.58 -23.43 -7.58
CA ALA A 138 9.97 -24.67 -6.91
C ALA A 138 8.82 -25.71 -6.86
N GLN A 139 7.57 -25.26 -6.70
CA GLN A 139 6.40 -26.14 -6.78
C GLN A 139 6.16 -26.65 -8.21
N GLY A 140 6.31 -25.78 -9.22
CA GLY A 140 6.22 -26.17 -10.63
C GLY A 140 7.27 -27.20 -11.03
N GLU A 141 8.51 -27.02 -10.59
CA GLU A 141 9.60 -27.99 -10.81
C GLU A 141 9.29 -29.35 -10.18
N LYS A 142 8.79 -29.38 -8.94
CA LYS A 142 8.36 -30.63 -8.27
C LYS A 142 7.24 -31.33 -9.04
N TRP A 143 6.25 -30.59 -9.53
CA TRP A 143 5.14 -31.14 -10.30
C TRP A 143 5.61 -31.71 -11.64
N ASN A 144 6.45 -30.97 -12.37
CA ASN A 144 7.07 -31.42 -13.62
C ASN A 144 7.91 -32.69 -13.40
N PHE A 145 8.70 -32.75 -12.33
CA PHE A 145 9.50 -33.92 -11.99
C PHE A 145 8.63 -35.16 -11.72
N GLN A 146 7.56 -35.03 -10.94
CA GLN A 146 6.63 -36.13 -10.68
C GLN A 146 5.92 -36.59 -11.97
N GLN A 147 5.56 -35.68 -12.86
CA GLN A 147 4.92 -36.04 -14.12
C GLN A 147 5.90 -36.74 -15.07
N ASN A 148 7.17 -36.33 -15.10
CA ASN A 148 8.21 -37.00 -15.86
C ASN A 148 8.48 -38.42 -15.33
N LEU A 149 8.53 -38.61 -14.01
CA LEU A 149 8.64 -39.94 -13.39
C LEU A 149 7.48 -40.86 -13.81
N LYS A 150 6.23 -40.37 -13.75
CA LYS A 150 5.05 -41.14 -14.19
C LYS A 150 5.12 -41.50 -15.67
N ARG A 151 5.58 -40.58 -16.52
CA ARG A 151 5.78 -40.84 -17.95
C ARG A 151 6.83 -41.92 -18.19
N ALA A 152 7.97 -41.84 -17.50
CA ALA A 152 9.02 -42.85 -17.58
C ALA A 152 8.54 -44.23 -17.09
N GLU A 153 7.77 -44.28 -16.00
CA GLU A 153 7.18 -45.54 -15.51
C GLU A 153 6.22 -46.16 -16.54
N MET A 154 5.34 -45.35 -17.14
CA MET A 154 4.42 -45.81 -18.18
C MET A 154 5.17 -46.34 -19.41
N GLN A 155 6.24 -45.66 -19.82
CA GLN A 155 7.09 -46.11 -20.92
C GLN A 155 7.78 -47.43 -20.61
N ASN A 156 8.36 -47.60 -19.41
CA ASN A 156 8.96 -48.85 -18.97
C ASN A 156 7.92 -50.00 -18.92
N ARG A 157 6.70 -49.74 -18.42
CA ARG A 157 5.63 -50.74 -18.44
C ARG A 157 5.18 -51.10 -19.86
N HIS A 158 5.31 -50.17 -20.81
CA HIS A 158 4.95 -50.42 -22.21
C HIS A 158 6.05 -51.22 -22.94
N SER A 159 7.32 -50.91 -22.70
CA SER A 159 8.44 -51.66 -23.27
C SER A 159 8.44 -53.10 -22.77
N LEU A 160 8.29 -53.33 -21.46
CA LEU A 160 8.21 -54.68 -20.88
C LEU A 160 7.07 -55.51 -21.49
N ARG A 161 5.88 -54.92 -21.69
CA ARG A 161 4.75 -55.60 -22.34
C ARG A 161 4.99 -55.89 -23.82
N THR A 162 5.77 -55.05 -24.50
CA THR A 162 6.12 -55.27 -25.90
C THR A 162 7.13 -56.40 -26.01
N GLU A 163 8.16 -56.37 -25.19
CA GLU A 163 9.17 -57.43 -25.12
C GLU A 163 8.55 -58.78 -24.75
N GLN A 164 7.62 -58.82 -23.79
CA GLN A 164 6.90 -60.05 -23.44
C GLN A 164 6.10 -60.60 -24.63
N ARG A 165 5.35 -59.73 -25.34
CA ARG A 165 4.60 -60.13 -26.53
C ARG A 165 5.51 -60.68 -27.62
N GLU A 166 6.69 -60.09 -27.81
CA GLU A 166 7.67 -60.57 -28.79
C GLU A 166 8.21 -61.96 -28.42
N ARG A 167 8.59 -62.17 -27.15
CA ARG A 167 9.03 -63.49 -26.64
C ARG A 167 7.95 -64.57 -26.81
N GLU A 168 6.68 -64.23 -26.51
CA GLU A 168 5.55 -65.15 -26.71
C GLU A 168 5.37 -65.50 -28.19
N LEU A 169 5.40 -64.50 -29.09
CA LEU A 169 5.30 -64.71 -30.54
C LEU A 169 6.45 -65.56 -31.09
N GLU A 170 7.66 -65.41 -30.56
CA GLU A 170 8.81 -66.25 -30.89
C GLU A 170 8.64 -67.69 -30.41
N ALA A 171 8.16 -67.90 -29.19
CA ALA A 171 7.89 -69.24 -28.67
C ALA A 171 6.86 -69.99 -29.54
N TYR A 172 5.80 -69.31 -29.98
CA TYR A 172 4.82 -69.91 -30.91
C TYR A 172 5.46 -70.26 -32.24
N ARG A 173 6.28 -69.38 -32.79
CA ARG A 173 6.95 -69.60 -34.07
C ARG A 173 7.83 -70.85 -34.06
N ILE A 174 8.62 -71.05 -32.99
CA ILE A 174 9.46 -72.24 -32.80
C ILE A 174 8.58 -73.50 -32.71
N LYS A 175 7.47 -73.45 -31.95
CA LYS A 175 6.53 -74.57 -31.80
C LYS A 175 5.97 -75.06 -33.14
N TYR A 176 5.74 -74.15 -34.09
CA TYR A 176 5.20 -74.48 -35.42
C TYR A 176 6.26 -74.58 -36.53
N GLY A 177 7.56 -74.61 -36.19
CA GLY A 177 8.64 -74.80 -37.17
C GLY A 177 8.83 -73.63 -38.15
N LEU A 178 8.40 -72.43 -37.78
CA LEU A 178 8.55 -71.21 -38.58
C LEU A 178 9.92 -70.55 -38.30
N PRO A 179 10.55 -69.88 -39.28
CA PRO A 179 11.87 -69.23 -39.09
C PRO A 179 11.77 -67.98 -38.21
N THR A 180 12.69 -67.82 -37.23
CA THR A 180 12.76 -66.69 -36.27
C THR A 180 12.86 -65.33 -36.96
N ARG A 181 12.33 -64.27 -36.32
CA ARG A 181 12.57 -62.91 -36.81
C ARG A 181 14.02 -62.57 -36.47
N MET A 182 14.87 -62.48 -37.50
CA MET A 182 16.26 -62.04 -37.34
C MET A 182 16.31 -60.62 -36.73
N SER A 183 17.32 -60.38 -35.90
CA SER A 183 17.75 -59.02 -35.52
C SER A 183 18.21 -58.25 -36.76
N PRO A 184 18.13 -56.91 -36.80
CA PRO A 184 18.65 -56.11 -37.93
C PRO A 184 20.13 -56.38 -38.28
N ASP A 185 20.90 -56.95 -37.35
CA ASP A 185 22.33 -57.32 -37.53
C ASP A 185 22.55 -58.79 -37.99
N GLY A 186 21.49 -59.57 -38.24
CA GLY A 186 21.61 -60.89 -38.85
C GLY A 186 22.06 -62.04 -37.94
N ASP A 187 22.33 -61.80 -36.66
CA ASP A 187 22.71 -62.85 -35.71
C ASP A 187 21.51 -63.52 -35.01
N PRO A 188 21.57 -64.84 -34.73
CA PRO A 188 20.55 -65.54 -33.97
C PRO A 188 20.57 -65.09 -32.51
N ILE A 189 19.43 -64.64 -31.99
CA ILE A 189 19.24 -64.33 -30.57
C ILE A 189 19.33 -65.66 -29.79
N LYS A 190 20.36 -65.78 -28.95
CA LYS A 190 20.60 -66.94 -28.09
C LYS A 190 19.88 -66.81 -26.75
#